data_AF-A0A0D6LDN6-F1
#
_entry.id   AF-A0A0D6LDN6-F1
#
_cell.length_a   1.000
_cell.length_b   1.000
_cell.length_c   1.000
_cell.angle_alpha   90.00
_cell.angle_beta   90.00
_cell.angle_gamma   90.00
#
_symmetry.space_group_name_H-M   'P 1'
#
loop_
_entity.id
_entity.type
_entity.pdbx_description
1 polymer ?
#
loop_
_entity_poly.entity_id
_entity_poly.type
_entity_poly.pdbx_seq_one_letter_code
_entity_poly.pdbx_strand_id
1 'polypeptide(L)'
;MPSQLLGMLSITPKYGKSLANMGIEVYMIPDTTLEKSAKQQVDETIMGLISKGLTVTDLWIKATDLSKWNSSIMFNYVFLSELVNAVKAHGRKVGIITSSEAFYKITPGMDHVSDDVRLWYTISEPQQCNGTEGADFGDFQSFAGWMKPDAKQYCVGAKACDVTING
;
A
#
# COMPACT_ATOMS: atom_id res chain seq x y z
N MET A 1 9.52 8.05 -20.59
CA MET A 1 8.25 7.51 -20.06
C MET A 1 8.15 7.95 -18.61
N PRO A 2 7.08 8.61 -18.14
CA PRO A 2 6.97 8.96 -16.73
C PRO A 2 6.81 7.64 -15.97
N SER A 3 7.83 7.29 -15.19
CA SER A 3 7.82 6.13 -14.30
C SER A 3 6.76 6.34 -13.23
N GLN A 4 5.89 5.36 -13.04
CA GLN A 4 5.10 5.32 -11.81
C GLN A 4 6.05 5.34 -10.63
N LEU A 5 5.73 6.10 -9.58
CA LEU A 5 6.49 6.10 -8.35
C LEU A 5 6.30 4.73 -7.68
N LEU A 6 7.32 3.89 -7.85
CA LEU A 6 7.43 2.58 -7.23
C LEU A 6 8.15 2.72 -5.89
N GLY A 7 7.57 2.17 -4.83
CA GLY A 7 8.22 2.10 -3.53
C GLY A 7 8.36 0.67 -3.06
N MET A 8 9.47 0.40 -2.38
CA MET A 8 9.73 -0.88 -1.72
C MET A 8 9.80 -0.64 -0.22
N LEU A 9 9.14 -1.49 0.56
CA LEU A 9 9.27 -1.48 2.02
C LEU A 9 9.93 -2.78 2.47
N SER A 10 11.04 -2.67 3.18
CA SER A 10 11.63 -3.78 3.91
C SER A 10 10.94 -3.91 5.26
N ILE A 11 10.26 -5.03 5.53
CA ILE A 11 9.78 -5.32 6.88
C ILE A 11 10.96 -5.90 7.66
N THR A 12 11.58 -5.10 8.53
CA THR A 12 12.64 -5.58 9.41
C THR A 12 12.05 -6.49 10.50
N PRO A 13 12.58 -7.70 10.75
CA PRO A 13 12.12 -8.52 11.84
C PRO A 13 12.38 -7.81 13.18
N LYS A 14 11.42 -7.85 14.11
CA LYS A 14 11.73 -7.63 15.53
C LYS A 14 12.76 -8.68 15.97
N TYR A 15 13.97 -8.22 16.30
CA TYR A 15 15.11 -8.91 16.92
C TYR A 15 15.24 -10.43 16.67
N GLY A 16 16.30 -10.83 15.94
CA GLY A 16 16.88 -12.17 16.03
C GLY A 16 16.74 -13.12 14.83
N LYS A 17 16.24 -12.68 13.67
CA LYS A 17 16.27 -13.48 12.42
C LYS A 17 17.15 -12.80 11.37
N SER A 18 18.02 -13.57 10.72
CA SER A 18 18.99 -13.04 9.74
C SER A 18 18.28 -12.44 8.52
N LEU A 19 18.91 -11.42 7.91
CA LEU A 19 18.43 -10.69 6.73
C LEU A 19 18.12 -11.59 5.52
N ALA A 20 18.68 -12.81 5.48
CA ALA A 20 18.52 -13.77 4.38
C ALA A 20 17.10 -14.36 4.26
N ASN A 21 16.22 -14.09 5.22
CA ASN A 21 14.85 -14.61 5.26
C ASN A 21 13.79 -13.48 5.33
N MET A 22 14.15 -12.25 4.92
CA MET A 22 13.24 -11.11 4.91
C MET A 22 12.29 -11.18 3.71
N GLY A 23 10.98 -11.19 3.98
CA GLY A 23 9.98 -10.91 2.97
C GLY A 23 10.07 -9.44 2.55
N ILE A 24 10.13 -9.19 1.24
CA ILE A 24 10.00 -7.85 0.68
C ILE A 24 8.53 -7.64 0.36
N GLU A 25 7.95 -6.56 0.87
CA GLU A 25 6.63 -6.09 0.46
C GLU A 25 6.82 -4.93 -0.51
N VAL A 26 6.09 -4.96 -1.62
CA VAL A 26 6.17 -3.93 -2.67
C VAL A 26 4.84 -3.20 -2.79
N TYR A 27 4.90 -1.90 -3.09
CA TYR A 27 3.69 -1.13 -3.33
C TYR A 27 3.79 -0.28 -4.60
N MET A 28 2.62 -0.03 -5.20
CA MET A 28 2.45 0.96 -6.25
C MET A 28 1.69 2.18 -5.72
N ILE A 29 1.99 3.35 -6.27
CA ILE A 29 1.17 4.55 -6.10
C ILE A 29 0.31 4.69 -7.36
N PRO A 30 -1.01 4.42 -7.27
CA PRO A 30 -1.89 4.63 -8.41
C PRO A 30 -1.97 6.11 -8.76
N ASP A 31 -2.17 6.41 -10.05
CA ASP A 31 -2.26 7.78 -10.53
C ASP A 31 -3.33 7.92 -11.62
N THR A 32 -4.50 8.43 -11.25
CA THR A 32 -5.63 8.69 -12.16
C THR A 32 -5.38 9.86 -13.11
N THR A 33 -4.32 10.64 -12.90
CA THR A 33 -3.97 11.78 -13.76
C THR A 33 -3.16 11.36 -14.99
N LEU A 34 -2.69 10.11 -15.03
CA LEU A 34 -1.99 9.55 -16.17
C LEU A 34 -2.98 9.05 -17.22
N GLU A 35 -2.61 9.16 -18.50
CA GLU A 35 -3.29 8.49 -19.61
C GLU A 35 -2.97 6.98 -19.64
N LYS A 36 -3.21 6.29 -18.52
CA LYS A 36 -2.99 4.85 -18.34
C LYS A 36 -4.14 4.24 -17.56
N SER A 37 -4.69 3.13 -18.06
CA SER A 37 -5.71 2.37 -17.33
C SER A 37 -5.14 1.78 -16.04
N ALA A 38 -6.01 1.48 -15.07
CA ALA A 38 -5.63 0.79 -13.84
C ALA A 38 -4.85 -0.50 -14.12
N LYS A 39 -5.33 -1.30 -15.10
CA LYS A 39 -4.64 -2.52 -15.53
C LYS A 39 -3.23 -2.23 -16.04
N GLN A 40 -3.05 -1.22 -16.89
CA GLN A 40 -1.73 -0.88 -17.42
C GLN A 40 -0.75 -0.49 -16.29
N GLN A 41 -1.22 0.26 -15.29
CA GLN A 41 -0.41 0.64 -14.14
C GLN A 41 0.05 -0.59 -13.34
N VAL A 42 -0.85 -1.55 -13.09
CA VAL A 42 -0.51 -2.81 -12.43
C VAL A 42 0.44 -3.66 -13.27
N ASP A 43 0.16 -3.82 -14.57
CA ASP A 43 0.96 -4.61 -15.49
C ASP A 43 2.41 -4.09 -15.53
N GLU A 44 2.59 -2.79 -15.74
CA GLU A 44 3.91 -2.16 -15.79
C GLU A 44 4.67 -2.30 -14.46
N THR A 45 3.96 -2.17 -13.33
CA THR A 45 4.53 -2.35 -11.99
C THR A 45 5.05 -3.77 -11.80
N ILE A 46 4.20 -4.78 -12.00
CA ILE A 46 4.54 -6.19 -11.74
C ILE A 46 5.63 -6.65 -12.71
N MET A 47 5.48 -6.38 -14.01
CA MET A 47 6.47 -6.77 -15.02
C MET A 47 7.79 -6.05 -14.81
N GLY A 48 7.75 -4.77 -14.42
CA GLY A 48 8.93 -3.98 -14.07
C GLY A 48 9.72 -4.64 -12.94
N LEU A 49 9.07 -4.98 -11.83
CA LEU A 49 9.68 -5.67 -10.70
C LEU A 49 10.26 -7.04 -11.07
N ILE A 50 9.50 -7.87 -11.79
CA ILE A 50 9.95 -9.20 -12.24
C ILE A 50 11.16 -9.08 -13.16
N SER A 51 11.18 -8.09 -14.08
CA SER A 51 12.32 -7.86 -14.98
C SER A 51 13.61 -7.49 -14.24
N LYS A 52 13.50 -7.02 -12.99
CA LYS A 52 14.63 -6.72 -12.10
C LYS A 52 14.99 -7.87 -11.16
N GLY A 53 14.40 -9.05 -11.35
CA GLY A 53 14.69 -10.26 -10.57
C GLY A 53 13.95 -10.34 -9.24
N LEU A 54 12.96 -9.47 -9.00
CA LEU A 54 12.15 -9.52 -7.77
C LEU A 54 11.01 -10.52 -7.93
N THR A 55 10.81 -11.34 -6.89
CA THR A 55 9.59 -12.14 -6.76
C THR A 55 8.51 -11.29 -6.11
N VAL A 56 7.46 -11.00 -6.87
CA VAL A 56 6.27 -10.31 -6.37
C VAL A 56 5.25 -11.38 -6.00
N THR A 57 4.99 -11.61 -4.72
CA THR A 57 3.91 -12.49 -4.24
C THR A 57 2.64 -11.70 -3.90
N ASP A 58 2.88 -10.50 -3.39
CA ASP A 58 1.91 -9.58 -2.85
C ASP A 58 2.17 -8.20 -3.46
N LEU A 59 1.13 -7.46 -3.81
CA LEU A 59 1.24 -6.07 -4.24
C LEU A 59 0.27 -5.19 -3.45
N TRP A 60 0.81 -4.16 -2.81
CA TRP A 60 0.02 -3.16 -2.09
C TRP A 60 -0.28 -1.96 -2.98
N ILE A 61 -1.50 -1.44 -2.91
CA ILE A 61 -1.93 -0.20 -3.57
C ILE A 61 -1.91 0.91 -2.52
N LYS A 62 -1.05 1.91 -2.70
CA LYS A 62 -0.93 3.02 -1.75
C LYS A 62 -1.90 4.16 -2.08
N ALA A 63 -3.06 4.14 -1.43
CA ALA A 63 -4.14 5.10 -1.60
C ALA A 63 -4.11 6.17 -0.49
N THR A 64 -3.05 7.00 -0.50
CA THR A 64 -2.84 8.06 0.51
C THR A 64 -2.61 9.45 -0.09
N ASP A 65 -2.04 9.53 -1.29
CA ASP A 65 -1.76 10.80 -1.96
C ASP A 65 -2.99 11.29 -2.74
N LEU A 66 -3.74 12.23 -2.16
CA LEU A 66 -4.98 12.75 -2.74
C LEU A 66 -4.76 13.47 -4.09
N SER A 67 -3.54 13.95 -4.37
CA SER A 67 -3.23 14.62 -5.65
C SER A 67 -3.26 13.67 -6.85
N LYS A 68 -3.27 12.36 -6.59
CA LYS A 68 -3.26 11.29 -7.59
C LYS A 68 -4.65 10.79 -7.98
N TRP A 69 -5.69 11.31 -7.33
CA TRP A 69 -7.06 10.86 -7.50
C TRP A 69 -7.93 11.91 -8.18
N ASN A 70 -8.94 11.44 -8.91
CA ASN A 70 -9.88 12.29 -9.61
C ASN A 70 -10.87 12.91 -8.62
N SER A 71 -11.53 14.00 -8.98
CA SER A 71 -12.62 14.55 -8.17
C SER A 71 -13.91 13.71 -8.24
N SER A 72 -14.04 12.85 -9.26
CA SER A 72 -15.16 11.93 -9.41
C SER A 72 -15.02 10.72 -8.50
N ILE A 73 -15.90 10.65 -7.50
CA ILE A 73 -15.97 9.55 -6.52
C ILE A 73 -16.17 8.20 -7.20
N MET A 74 -17.13 8.12 -8.12
CA MET A 74 -17.44 6.87 -8.83
C MET A 74 -16.25 6.44 -9.70
N PHE A 75 -15.58 7.38 -10.36
CA PHE A 75 -14.39 7.09 -11.14
C PHE A 75 -13.28 6.50 -10.26
N ASN A 76 -13.00 7.12 -9.11
CA ASN A 76 -11.98 6.64 -8.17
C ASN A 76 -12.29 5.23 -7.66
N TYR A 77 -13.55 4.97 -7.32
CA TYR A 77 -13.98 3.65 -6.85
C TYR A 77 -13.83 2.58 -7.94
N VAL A 78 -14.28 2.87 -9.16
CA VAL A 78 -14.12 1.95 -10.31
C VAL A 78 -12.63 1.72 -10.59
N PHE A 79 -11.82 2.78 -10.62
CA PHE A 79 -10.39 2.69 -10.85
C PHE A 79 -9.68 1.84 -9.78
N LEU A 80 -9.99 2.05 -8.50
CA LEU A 80 -9.47 1.24 -7.40
C LEU A 80 -9.89 -0.23 -7.52
N SER A 81 -11.13 -0.49 -7.93
CA SER A 81 -11.62 -1.83 -8.18
C SER A 81 -10.88 -2.52 -9.34
N GLU A 82 -10.63 -1.80 -10.42
CA GLU A 82 -9.87 -2.29 -11.56
C GLU A 82 -8.40 -2.57 -11.20
N LEU A 83 -7.78 -1.75 -10.35
CA LEU A 83 -6.42 -2.03 -9.83
C LEU A 83 -6.43 -3.36 -9.07
N VAL A 84 -7.34 -3.52 -8.10
CA VAL A 84 -7.48 -4.74 -7.30
C VAL A 84 -7.67 -5.97 -8.19
N ASN A 85 -8.56 -5.89 -9.17
CA ASN A 85 -8.82 -6.98 -10.10
C ASN A 85 -7.62 -7.30 -10.98
N ALA A 86 -6.88 -6.28 -11.45
CA ALA A 86 -5.67 -6.49 -12.24
C ALA A 86 -4.57 -7.19 -11.42
N VAL A 87 -4.38 -6.84 -10.15
CA VAL A 87 -3.41 -7.53 -9.27
C VAL A 87 -3.79 -9.01 -9.11
N LYS A 88 -5.08 -9.29 -8.85
CA LYS A 88 -5.60 -10.66 -8.75
C LYS A 88 -5.44 -11.44 -10.05
N ALA A 89 -5.63 -10.79 -11.20
CA ALA A 89 -5.47 -11.41 -12.52
C ALA A 89 -4.02 -11.86 -12.80
N HIS A 90 -3.04 -11.22 -12.17
CA HIS A 90 -1.64 -11.70 -12.18
C HIS A 90 -1.39 -12.87 -11.23
N GLY A 91 -2.40 -13.35 -10.49
CA GLY A 91 -2.26 -14.38 -9.47
C GLY A 91 -1.47 -13.89 -8.25
N ARG A 92 -1.65 -12.61 -7.88
CA ARG A 92 -1.00 -11.99 -6.71
C ARG A 92 -2.04 -11.65 -5.66
N LYS A 93 -1.62 -11.68 -4.40
CA LYS A 93 -2.42 -11.16 -3.29
C LYS A 93 -2.36 -9.63 -3.32
N VAL A 94 -3.46 -8.99 -2.95
CA VAL A 94 -3.58 -7.54 -2.98
C VAL A 94 -3.93 -7.01 -1.60
N GLY A 95 -3.44 -5.82 -1.30
CA GLY A 95 -3.88 -5.05 -0.16
C GLY A 95 -3.81 -3.56 -0.44
N ILE A 96 -4.39 -2.75 0.43
CA ILE A 96 -4.42 -1.30 0.31
C ILE A 96 -3.68 -0.67 1.49
N ILE A 97 -2.73 0.21 1.20
CA ILE A 97 -2.12 1.09 2.21
C ILE A 97 -2.95 2.36 2.26
N THR A 98 -3.63 2.62 3.38
CA THR A 98 -4.47 3.81 3.54
C THR A 98 -4.80 4.09 5.02
N SER A 99 -5.34 5.28 5.27
CA SER A 99 -6.00 5.67 6.51
C SER A 99 -7.51 5.77 6.27
N SER A 100 -8.33 5.75 7.32
CA SER A 100 -9.77 6.00 7.17
C SER A 100 -10.06 7.36 6.52
N GLU A 101 -9.28 8.37 6.89
CA GLU A 101 -9.37 9.72 6.34
C GLU A 101 -9.04 9.74 4.84
N ALA A 102 -7.92 9.14 4.43
CA ALA A 102 -7.53 9.13 3.03
C ALA A 102 -8.52 8.31 2.19
N PHE A 103 -8.90 7.12 2.66
CA PHE A 103 -9.84 6.25 1.96
C PHE A 103 -11.17 6.97 1.72
N TYR A 104 -11.76 7.59 2.74
CA TYR A 104 -13.03 8.31 2.56
C TYR A 104 -12.91 9.64 1.83
N LYS A 105 -11.73 10.26 1.73
CA LYS A 105 -11.53 11.40 0.81
C LYS A 105 -11.48 10.95 -0.65
N ILE A 106 -10.99 9.74 -0.92
CA ILE A 106 -10.87 9.19 -2.27
C ILE A 106 -12.18 8.55 -2.75
N THR A 107 -12.81 7.73 -1.89
CA THR A 107 -14.05 6.98 -2.16
C THR A 107 -15.06 7.14 -1.00
N PRO A 108 -15.59 8.35 -0.76
CA PRO A 108 -16.53 8.60 0.34
C PRO A 108 -17.75 7.69 0.29
N GLY A 109 -18.11 7.11 1.45
CA GLY A 109 -19.29 6.27 1.62
C GLY A 109 -19.20 4.87 0.99
N MET A 110 -18.06 4.51 0.40
CA MET A 110 -17.84 3.19 -0.18
C MET A 110 -17.15 2.27 0.84
N ASP A 111 -17.42 0.97 0.72
CA ASP A 111 -16.64 -0.06 1.39
C ASP A 111 -15.42 -0.46 0.54
N HIS A 112 -14.55 -1.29 1.12
CA HIS A 112 -13.44 -1.87 0.40
C HIS A 112 -13.93 -2.75 -0.77
N VAL A 113 -13.11 -2.85 -1.81
CA VAL A 113 -13.48 -3.44 -3.11
C VAL A 113 -13.94 -4.91 -3.00
N SER A 114 -13.36 -5.69 -2.09
CA SER A 114 -13.66 -7.12 -1.91
C SER A 114 -13.10 -7.66 -0.59
N ASP A 115 -13.82 -8.56 0.08
CA ASP A 115 -13.51 -9.10 1.42
C ASP A 115 -12.08 -9.70 1.61
N ASP A 116 -11.41 -10.08 0.53
CA ASP A 116 -10.04 -10.64 0.55
C ASP A 116 -8.94 -9.56 0.40
N VAL A 117 -9.30 -8.28 0.27
CA VAL A 117 -8.35 -7.17 0.18
C VAL A 117 -7.83 -6.85 1.57
N ARG A 118 -6.52 -7.05 1.77
CA ARG A 118 -5.85 -6.76 3.05
C ARG A 118 -5.73 -5.25 3.30
N LEU A 119 -5.65 -4.88 4.58
CA LEU A 119 -5.43 -3.49 5.00
C LEU A 119 -4.04 -3.31 5.61
N TRP A 120 -3.25 -2.43 5.01
CA TRP A 120 -2.08 -1.84 5.67
C TRP A 120 -2.48 -0.45 6.18
N TYR A 121 -2.83 -0.39 7.46
CA TYR A 121 -3.28 0.84 8.10
C TYR A 121 -2.13 1.83 8.27
N THR A 122 -2.33 3.07 7.84
CA THR A 122 -1.42 4.18 8.12
C THR A 122 -2.18 5.33 8.77
N ILE A 123 -1.45 6.20 9.46
CA ILE A 123 -1.93 7.51 9.91
C ILE A 123 -1.45 8.59 8.93
N SER A 124 -2.19 9.69 8.85
CA SER A 124 -1.98 10.78 7.87
C SER A 124 -0.58 11.42 7.98
N GLU A 125 -0.02 11.43 9.19
CA GLU A 125 1.36 11.84 9.46
C GLU A 125 2.05 10.76 10.32
N PRO A 126 2.86 9.87 9.72
CA PRO A 126 3.64 8.91 10.48
C PRO A 126 4.58 9.67 11.43
N GLN A 127 4.63 9.26 12.69
CA GLN A 127 5.50 9.93 13.66
C GLN A 127 6.97 9.56 13.42
N GLN A 128 7.91 10.46 13.73
CA GLN A 128 9.30 10.02 13.87
C GLN A 128 9.41 9.13 15.11
N CYS A 129 9.95 7.93 14.93
CA CYS A 129 10.13 6.96 16.00
C CYS A 129 11.61 6.57 16.11
N ASN A 130 12.07 6.28 17.33
CA ASN A 130 13.39 5.69 17.56
C ASN A 130 13.28 4.18 17.87
N GLY A 131 12.08 3.61 17.88
CA GLY A 131 11.82 2.22 18.17
C GLY A 131 10.46 1.75 17.66
N THR A 132 9.64 1.21 18.55
CA THR A 132 8.34 0.57 18.21
C THR A 132 7.15 1.36 18.74
N GLU A 133 7.32 2.65 19.01
CA GLU A 133 6.27 3.53 19.50
C GLU A 133 5.12 3.59 18.49
N GLY A 134 3.89 3.30 18.91
CA GLY A 134 2.71 3.29 18.01
C GLY A 134 2.57 2.03 17.16
N ALA A 135 3.38 0.99 17.38
CA ALA A 135 3.32 -0.27 16.65
C ALA A 135 2.07 -1.12 16.93
N ASP A 136 1.36 -0.86 18.03
CA ASP A 136 0.09 -1.52 18.34
C ASP A 136 -1.07 -0.97 17.48
N PHE A 137 -2.21 -1.65 17.53
CA PHE A 137 -3.42 -1.30 16.78
C PHE A 137 -4.50 -0.64 17.66
N GLY A 138 -4.15 -0.13 18.85
CA GLY A 138 -5.13 0.45 19.78
C GLY A 138 -5.81 1.73 19.27
N ASP A 139 -5.21 2.39 18.28
CA ASP A 139 -5.75 3.56 17.58
C ASP A 139 -6.63 3.20 16.36
N PHE A 140 -6.65 1.93 15.95
CA PHE A 140 -7.45 1.51 14.80
C PHE A 140 -8.94 1.52 15.14
N GLN A 141 -9.71 2.15 14.26
CA GLN A 141 -11.17 2.07 14.25
C GLN A 141 -11.60 1.47 12.92
N SER A 142 -12.54 0.53 12.96
CA SER A 142 -13.06 -0.12 11.75
C SER A 142 -13.61 0.92 10.76
N PHE A 143 -13.29 0.75 9.48
CA PHE A 143 -13.79 1.61 8.41
C PHE A 143 -13.89 0.84 7.11
N ALA A 144 -14.80 1.27 6.24
CA ALA A 144 -15.00 0.73 4.89
C ALA A 144 -15.04 -0.82 4.84
N GLY A 145 -15.66 -1.47 5.84
CA GLY A 145 -15.73 -2.93 5.96
C GLY A 145 -14.50 -3.64 6.56
N TRP A 146 -13.35 -2.97 6.73
CA TRP A 146 -12.22 -3.56 7.44
C TRP A 146 -12.45 -3.54 8.95
N MET A 147 -12.49 -4.74 9.54
CA MET A 147 -12.67 -4.93 10.99
C MET A 147 -11.36 -5.04 11.76
N LYS A 148 -10.25 -5.31 11.05
CA LYS A 148 -8.90 -5.32 11.57
C LYS A 148 -7.90 -5.07 10.44
N PRO A 149 -6.76 -4.44 10.73
CA PRO A 149 -5.64 -4.32 9.79
C PRO A 149 -4.76 -5.57 9.77
N ASP A 150 -4.10 -5.81 8.64
CA ASP A 150 -3.08 -6.85 8.45
C ASP A 150 -1.66 -6.34 8.74
N ALA A 151 -1.43 -5.04 8.51
CA ALA A 151 -0.17 -4.36 8.75
C ALA A 151 -0.40 -2.91 9.22
N LYS A 152 0.61 -2.30 9.86
CA LYS A 152 0.58 -0.89 10.27
C LYS A 152 1.82 -0.14 9.80
N GLN A 153 1.65 1.02 9.18
CA GLN A 153 2.69 2.03 9.03
C GLN A 153 2.46 3.09 10.10
N TYR A 154 3.25 3.02 11.17
CA TYR A 154 3.08 3.88 12.35
C TYR A 154 4.21 4.90 12.51
N CYS A 155 5.33 4.73 11.81
CA CYS A 155 6.42 5.69 11.88
C CYS A 155 7.32 5.77 10.66
N VAL A 156 8.08 6.86 10.59
CA VAL A 156 9.13 7.17 9.60
C VAL A 156 10.45 7.43 10.32
N GLY A 157 11.57 7.10 9.70
CA GLY A 157 12.90 7.42 10.25
C GLY A 157 13.42 6.45 11.32
N ALA A 158 12.69 5.36 11.62
CA ALA A 158 13.18 4.31 12.51
C ALA A 158 14.47 3.72 11.94
N LYS A 159 15.54 3.67 12.75
CA LYS A 159 16.75 2.95 12.36
C LYS A 159 16.65 1.51 12.81
N ALA A 160 16.70 0.58 11.86
CA ALA A 160 16.90 -0.83 12.19
C ALA A 160 18.14 -1.33 11.47
N CYS A 161 19.14 -1.80 12.23
CA CYS A 161 20.41 -2.29 11.71
C CYS A 161 21.04 -1.33 10.68
N ASP A 162 21.15 -0.04 11.02
CA ASP A 162 21.70 1.04 10.19
C ASP A 162 20.96 1.37 8.87
N VAL A 163 19.80 0.78 8.64
CA VAL A 163 18.88 1.14 7.54
C VAL A 163 17.77 2.05 8.07
N THR A 164 17.53 3.17 7.38
CA THR A 164 16.38 4.04 7.65
C THR A 164 15.11 3.40 7.08
N ILE A 165 14.18 3.06 7.97
CA ILE A 165 12.87 2.53 7.61
C ILE A 165 11.97 3.69 7.15
N ASN A 166 11.31 3.53 6.00
CA ASN A 166 10.36 4.50 5.43
C ASN A 166 10.97 5.90 5.18
N GLY A 167 12.20 5.94 4.65
CA GLY A 167 12.88 7.16 4.20
C GLY A 167 12.44 7.64 2.82
#